data_AF-A0AAW7YE52-F1
#
_entry.id   AF-A0AAW7YE52-F1
#
_cell.length_a   1.000
_cell.length_b   1.000
_cell.length_c   1.000
_cell.angle_alpha   90.00
_cell.angle_beta   90.00
_cell.angle_gamma   90.00
#
_symmetry.space_group_name_H-M   'P 1'
#
loop_
_entity.id
_entity.type
_entity.pdbx_description
1 polymer ?
#
loop_
_entity_poly.entity_id
_entity_poly.type
_entity_poly.pdbx_seq_one_letter_code
_entity_poly.pdbx_strand_id
1 'polypeptide(L)' 'MFYYQIQACHKPDAYEHELEVIRSIYHEHEGRYGYRRIHLELRNRGIKLNHKTVQRLMTRQGLKSTMRPKKYRA' A
#
# COMPACT_ATOMS: atom_id res chain seq x y z
N MET A 1 -11.39 9.16 26.59
CA MET A 1 -12.48 8.46 25.87
C MET A 1 -12.40 8.85 24.39
N PHE A 2 -11.80 8.01 23.54
CA PHE A 2 -11.51 8.30 22.12
C PHE A 2 -12.57 7.68 21.18
N TYR A 3 -13.81 8.15 21.23
CA TYR A 3 -14.92 7.57 20.44
C TYR A 3 -14.92 7.94 18.94
N TYR A 4 -14.21 8.99 18.54
CA TYR A 4 -14.24 9.47 17.15
C TYR A 4 -13.49 8.59 16.15
N GLN A 5 -12.50 7.82 16.62
CA GLN A 5 -11.62 7.07 15.71
C GLN A 5 -12.26 5.77 15.19
N ILE A 6 -13.25 5.23 15.92
CA ILE A 6 -13.88 3.93 15.61
C ILE A 6 -14.90 4.08 14.46
N GLN A 7 -15.61 5.20 14.38
CA GLN A 7 -16.66 5.42 13.36
C GLN A 7 -16.12 5.66 11.94
N ALA A 8 -14.87 6.09 11.79
CA ALA A 8 -14.26 6.34 10.48
C ALA A 8 -13.85 5.06 9.71
N CYS A 9 -13.82 3.90 10.37
CA CYS A 9 -13.42 2.62 9.77
C CYS A 9 -14.51 1.97 8.89
N HIS A 10 -15.75 2.49 8.92
CA HIS A 10 -16.92 1.87 8.28
C HIS A 10 -17.36 2.53 6.97
N LYS A 11 -16.54 3.39 6.38
CA LYS A 11 -16.84 3.91 5.04
C LYS A 11 -16.53 2.82 3.99
N PRO A 12 -17.41 2.57 3.02
CA PRO A 12 -17.09 1.70 1.89
C PRO A 12 -15.82 2.23 1.23
N ASP A 13 -14.91 1.32 0.84
CA ASP A 13 -13.61 1.68 0.29
C ASP A 13 -13.80 2.50 -0.97
N ALA A 14 -13.64 3.81 -0.85
CA ALA A 14 -13.55 4.72 -1.98
C ALA A 14 -12.31 4.45 -2.88
N TYR A 15 -11.56 3.38 -2.59
CA TYR A 15 -10.26 3.05 -3.16
C TYR A 15 -10.21 1.67 -3.84
N GLU A 16 -11.35 1.09 -4.22
CA GLU A 16 -11.37 -0.22 -4.91
C GLU A 16 -10.52 -0.23 -6.18
N HIS A 17 -10.63 0.82 -7.00
CA HIS A 17 -9.85 0.91 -8.24
C HIS A 17 -8.35 0.98 -7.97
N GLU A 18 -7.93 1.80 -7.01
CA GLU A 18 -6.51 1.92 -6.66
C GLU A 18 -5.98 0.66 -5.98
N LEU A 19 -6.82 -0.07 -5.27
CA LEU A 19 -6.47 -1.38 -4.71
C LEU A 19 -6.17 -2.41 -5.80
N GLU A 20 -6.96 -2.44 -6.89
CA GLU A 20 -6.69 -3.29 -8.05
C GLU A 20 -5.36 -2.92 -8.71
N VAL A 21 -5.10 -1.63 -8.89
CA VAL A 21 -3.82 -1.16 -9.45
C VAL A 21 -2.64 -1.52 -8.56
N ILE A 22 -2.77 -1.34 -7.23
CA ILE A 22 -1.74 -1.74 -6.26
C ILE A 22 -1.47 -3.25 -6.33
N ARG A 23 -2.52 -4.09 -6.44
CA ARG A 23 -2.38 -5.54 -6.61
C ARG A 23 -1.69 -5.88 -7.92
N SER A 24 -2.09 -5.26 -9.03
CA SER A 24 -1.47 -5.45 -10.35
C SER A 24 0.03 -5.15 -10.31
N ILE A 25 0.43 -3.98 -9.79
CA ILE A 25 1.84 -3.59 -9.63
C ILE A 25 2.58 -4.57 -8.71
N TYR A 26 1.95 -4.99 -7.62
CA TYR A 26 2.55 -5.93 -6.68
C TYR A 26 2.86 -7.28 -7.34
N HIS A 27 1.93 -7.82 -8.13
CA HIS A 27 2.11 -9.08 -8.86
C HIS A 27 3.09 -8.96 -10.04
N GLU A 28 3.05 -7.84 -10.76
CA GLU A 28 3.99 -7.52 -11.86
C GLU A 28 5.45 -7.54 -11.38
N HIS A 29 5.70 -7.13 -10.13
CA HIS A 29 7.03 -7.14 -9.53
C HIS A 29 7.27 -8.29 -8.54
N GLU A 30 6.51 -9.39 -8.64
CA GLU A 30 6.68 -10.61 -7.84
C GLU A 30 6.65 -10.38 -6.32
N GLY A 31 5.90 -9.37 -5.86
CA GLY A 31 5.81 -9.00 -4.44
C GLY A 31 7.08 -8.40 -3.84
N ARG A 32 8.06 -8.01 -4.68
CA ARG A 32 9.29 -7.33 -4.24
C ARG A 32 9.04 -5.88 -3.84
N TYR A 33 7.98 -5.28 -4.36
CA TYR A 33 7.71 -3.86 -4.15
C TYR A 33 6.93 -3.63 -2.86
N GLY A 34 7.51 -2.83 -1.97
CA GLY A 34 6.81 -2.29 -0.80
C GLY A 34 6.08 -1.00 -1.13
N TYR A 35 5.32 -0.49 -0.15
CA TYR A 35 4.45 0.70 -0.32
C TYR A 35 5.17 1.93 -0.88
N ARG A 36 6.47 2.11 -0.59
CA ARG A 36 7.28 3.21 -1.14
C ARG A 36 7.47 3.08 -2.65
N ARG A 37 7.79 1.88 -3.15
CA ARG A 37 7.97 1.64 -4.59
C ARG A 37 6.64 1.65 -5.32
N ILE A 38 5.61 1.07 -4.71
CA ILE A 38 4.25 1.10 -5.28
C ILE A 38 3.74 2.55 -5.38
N HIS A 39 4.00 3.42 -4.40
CA HIS A 39 3.64 4.84 -4.50
C HIS A 39 4.33 5.54 -5.67
N LEU A 40 5.60 5.23 -5.94
CA LEU A 40 6.33 5.78 -7.10
C LEU A 40 5.71 5.29 -8.42
N GLU A 41 5.41 4.00 -8.53
CA GLU A 41 4.73 3.43 -9.70
C GLU A 41 3.34 4.04 -9.92
N LEU A 42 2.55 4.21 -8.85
CA LEU A 42 1.26 4.89 -8.93
C LEU A 42 1.42 6.32 -9.46
N ARG A 43 2.43 7.06 -8.99
CA ARG A 43 2.73 8.40 -9.47
C ARG A 43 3.16 8.41 -10.94
N ASN A 44 3.93 7.42 -11.38
CA ASN A 44 4.33 7.25 -12.78
C ASN A 44 3.11 6.98 -13.68
N ARG A 45 2.11 6.23 -13.17
CA ARG A 45 0.83 5.97 -13.85
C ARG A 45 -0.17 7.12 -13.74
N GLY A 46 0.21 8.26 -13.14
CA GLY A 46 -0.63 9.45 -13.01
C GLY A 46 -1.59 9.45 -11.80
N ILE A 47 -1.54 8.43 -10.96
CA ILE A 47 -2.39 8.30 -9.77
C ILE A 47 -1.75 9.04 -8.60
N LYS A 48 -2.35 10.17 -8.21
CA LYS A 48 -1.88 11.00 -7.09
C LYS A 48 -2.45 10.49 -5.76
N LEU A 49 -1.93 9.36 -5.27
CA LEU A 49 -2.23 8.86 -3.93
C LEU A 49 -1.13 9.22 -2.91
N ASN A 50 -1.53 9.55 -1.69
CA ASN A 50 -0.57 9.74 -0.60
C ASN A 50 0.09 8.40 -0.22
N HIS A 51 1.41 8.38 -0.01
CA HIS A 51 2.15 7.20 0.42
C HIS A 51 1.59 6.56 1.71
N LYS A 52 1.01 7.36 2.63
CA LYS A 52 0.33 6.85 3.84
C LYS A 52 -0.94 6.07 3.50
N THR A 53 -1.69 6.52 2.50
CA THR A 53 -2.89 5.83 2.01
C THR A 53 -2.51 4.50 1.37
N VAL A 54 -1.48 4.50 0.50
CA VAL A 54 -0.93 3.27 -0.09
C VAL A 54 -0.49 2.28 1.00
N GLN A 55 0.21 2.76 2.04
CA GLN A 55 0.62 1.91 3.16
C GLN A 55 -0.57 1.30 3.90
N ARG A 56 -1.62 2.09 4.19
CA ARG A 56 -2.85 1.60 4.83
C ARG A 56 -3.57 0.56 3.98
N LEU A 57 -3.71 0.82 2.67
CA LEU A 57 -4.36 -0.08 1.71
C LEU A 57 -3.61 -1.41 1.60
N MET A 58 -2.27 -1.37 1.45
CA MET A 58 -1.46 -2.58 1.45
C MET A 58 -1.58 -3.37 2.75
N THR A 59 -1.54 -2.68 3.91
CA THR A 59 -1.65 -3.32 5.22
C THR A 59 -3.01 -4.00 5.39
N ARG A 60 -4.10 -3.35 4.98
CA ARG A 60 -5.46 -3.90 5.03
C ARG A 60 -5.61 -5.14 4.15
N GLN A 61 -4.94 -5.17 3.01
CA GLN A 61 -4.92 -6.33 2.10
C GLN A 61 -3.86 -7.38 2.43
N GLY A 62 -3.06 -7.18 3.49
CA GLY A 62 -1.97 -8.09 3.85
C GLY A 62 -0.80 -8.12 2.86
N LEU A 63 -0.73 -7.17 1.92
CA LEU A 63 0.36 -7.07 0.95
C LEU A 63 1.62 -6.55 1.65
N LYS A 64 2.67 -7.35 1.68
CA LYS A 64 3.97 -6.99 2.29
C LYS A 64 5.08 -7.28 1.31
N SER A 65 6.07 -6.39 1.27
CA SER A 65 7.28 -6.61 0.47
C SER A 65 8.05 -7.82 0.99
N THR A 66 8.32 -8.79 0.12
CA THR A 66 9.08 -10.01 0.46
C THR A 66 10.59 -9.76 0.63
N MET A 67 11.09 -8.54 0.38
CA MET A 67 12.53 -8.23 0.55
C MET A 67 13.04 -8.54 1.96
N ARG A 68 14.03 -9.43 2.03
CA ARG A 68 14.78 -9.75 3.25
C ARG A 68 15.64 -8.54 3.63
N PRO A 69 15.62 -8.08 4.90
CA PRO A 69 16.50 -7.00 5.33
C PRO A 69 17.96 -7.39 5.12
N LYS A 70 18.75 -6.45 4.58
CA LYS A 70 20.18 -6.64 4.35
C LYS A 70 20.87 -6.77 5.72
N LYS A 71 21.36 -7.97 6.07
CA LYS A 71 22.24 -8.15 7.22
C LYS A 71 23.59 -7.53 6.86
N TYR A 72 23.92 -6.38 7.44
CA TYR A 72 25.30 -5.89 7.44
C TYR A 72 26.12 -6.89 8.28
N ARG A 73 27.07 -7.57 7.64
CA ARG A 73 28.15 -8.26 8.34
C ARG A 73 29.22 -7.20 8.56
N ALA A 74 29.49 -6.89 9.83
CA ALA A 74 30.68 -6.15 10.24
C ALA A 74 31.92 -7.04 10.09
#